data_AF-A0A522NFX4-F1
#
_entry.id   AF-A0A522NFX4-F1
#
_cell.length_a   1.000
_cell.length_b   1.000
_cell.length_c   1.000
_cell.angle_alpha   90.00
_cell.angle_beta   90.00
_cell.angle_gamma   90.00
#
_symmetry.space_group_name_H-M   'P 1'
#
loop_
_entity.id
_entity.type
_entity.pdbx_description
1 polymer ?
#
loop_
_entity_poly.entity_id
_entity_poly.type
_entity_poly.pdbx_seq_one_letter_code
_entity_poly.pdbx_strand_id
1 'polypeptide(L)' 'MITKISTAGTDVIIAGRRNGGYAIEQGTSHILLTAKEAAELAHALHDVLQPRISSPAKARIMRYPLESTHE' A
#
# COMPACT_ATOMS: atom_id res chain seq x y z
N MET A 1 22.79 -7.42 1.30
CA MET A 1 21.72 -7.80 0.36
C MET A 1 21.32 -6.56 -0.42
N ILE A 2 21.17 -6.68 -1.75
CA ILE A 2 20.69 -5.61 -2.64
C ILE A 2 19.49 -6.18 -3.39
N THR A 3 18.38 -5.48 -3.37
CA THR A 3 17.17 -5.79 -4.12
C THR A 3 16.97 -4.72 -5.17
N LYS A 4 16.76 -5.14 -6.43
CA LYS A 4 16.47 -4.24 -7.54
C LYS A 4 15.04 -4.47 -8.01
N ILE A 5 14.28 -3.40 -8.14
CA ILE A 5 12.92 -3.40 -8.68
C ILE A 5 12.96 -2.65 -10.01
N SER A 6 12.75 -3.39 -11.10
CA SER A 6 12.73 -2.80 -12.44
C SER A 6 11.47 -1.98 -12.65
N THR A 7 11.61 -0.77 -13.17
CA THR A 7 10.46 0.10 -13.52
C THR A 7 10.55 0.55 -14.98
N ALA A 8 9.50 1.19 -15.50
CA ALA A 8 9.51 1.74 -16.86
C ALA A 8 10.44 2.98 -17.03
N GLY A 9 11.07 3.43 -15.95
CA GLY A 9 11.99 4.57 -15.93
C GLY A 9 13.26 4.21 -15.19
N THR A 10 13.51 4.87 -14.05
CA THR A 10 14.67 4.53 -13.23
C THR A 10 14.33 3.44 -12.23
N ASP A 11 15.15 2.40 -12.21
CA ASP A 11 15.02 1.29 -11.29
C ASP A 11 15.13 1.74 -9.84
N VAL A 12 14.38 1.07 -8.96
CA VAL A 12 14.48 1.29 -7.52
C VAL A 12 15.47 0.27 -6.96
N ILE A 13 16.47 0.75 -6.22
CA ILE A 13 17.49 -0.08 -5.57
C ILE A 13 17.29 0.02 -4.07
N ILE A 14 17.19 -1.14 -3.41
CA ILE A 14 17.12 -1.23 -1.95
C ILE A 14 18.37 -1.95 -1.47
N ALA A 15 19.20 -1.28 -0.69
CA ALA A 15 20.47 -1.82 -0.22
C ALA A 15 20.60 -1.72 1.31
N GLY A 16 21.09 -2.79 1.92
CA GLY A 16 21.53 -2.75 3.33
C GLY A 16 22.81 -1.92 3.49
N ARG A 17 22.84 -1.07 4.52
CA ARG A 17 23.98 -0.19 4.84
C ARG A 17 24.82 -0.79 5.97
N ARG A 18 26.13 -0.50 5.98
CA ARG A 18 27.08 -1.05 6.98
C ARG A 18 26.74 -0.68 8.42
N ASN A 19 26.03 0.43 8.65
CA ASN A 19 25.58 0.88 9.96
C ASN A 19 24.26 0.24 10.43
N GLY A 20 23.78 -0.81 9.74
CA GLY A 20 22.55 -1.52 10.10
C GLY A 20 21.26 -0.89 9.58
N GLY A 21 21.35 0.18 8.78
CA GLY A 21 20.20 0.80 8.10
C GLY A 21 19.96 0.28 6.68
N TYR A 22 19.04 0.92 5.98
CA TYR A 22 18.74 0.67 4.57
C TYR A 22 18.84 1.97 3.76
N ALA A 23 19.19 1.84 2.49
CA ALA A 23 19.08 2.90 1.50
C ALA A 23 18.06 2.46 0.44
N ILE A 24 17.12 3.34 0.11
CA ILE A 24 16.21 3.18 -1.04
C ILE A 24 16.58 4.27 -2.03
N GLU A 25 17.03 3.90 -3.21
CA GLU A 25 17.54 4.79 -4.23
C GLU A 25 16.69 4.69 -5.50
N GLN A 26 16.39 5.83 -6.11
CA GLN A 26 15.78 5.91 -7.44
C GLN A 26 16.35 7.14 -8.16
N GLY A 27 17.19 6.90 -9.16
CA GLY A 27 17.90 7.96 -9.88
C GLY A 27 18.84 8.72 -8.94
N THR A 28 18.69 10.04 -8.89
CA THR A 28 19.47 10.91 -7.98
C THR A 28 18.87 11.01 -6.58
N SER A 29 17.65 10.50 -6.38
CA SER A 29 16.94 10.56 -5.11
C SER A 29 17.27 9.35 -4.27
N HIS A 30 17.48 9.56 -2.97
CA HIS A 30 17.69 8.47 -2.03
C HIS A 30 17.06 8.77 -0.67
N ILE A 31 16.59 7.71 -0.02
CA ILE A 31 16.05 7.75 1.34
C ILE A 31 16.93 6.83 2.19
N LEU A 32 17.41 7.38 3.30
CA LEU A 32 18.19 6.64 4.29
C LEU A 32 17.30 6.29 5.47
N LEU A 33 17.17 5.00 5.73
CA LEU A 33 16.35 4.47 6.82
C LEU A 33 17.26 3.81 7.85
N THR A 34 16.91 3.97 9.12
CA THR A 34 17.35 3.07 10.19
C THR A 34 16.67 1.71 10.05
N ALA A 35 17.14 0.71 10.79
CA ALA A 35 16.49 -0.61 10.84
C ALA A 35 15.02 -0.49 11.31
N LYS A 36 14.75 0.37 12.29
CA LYS A 36 13.41 0.59 12.84
C LYS A 36 12.47 1.21 11.82
N GLU A 37 12.90 2.30 11.16
CA GLU A 37 12.08 2.97 10.13
C GLU A 37 11.83 2.05 8.94
N ALA A 38 12.80 1.22 8.56
CA ALA A 38 12.61 0.24 7.49
C ALA A 38 11.55 -0.82 7.86
N ALA A 39 11.52 -1.26 9.12
CA ALA A 39 10.48 -2.20 9.60
C ALA A 39 9.09 -1.55 9.62
N GLU A 40 9.00 -0.30 10.10
CA GLU A 40 7.75 0.46 10.09
C GLU A 40 7.24 0.71 8.66
N LEU A 41 8.13 1.05 7.73
CA LEU A 41 7.79 1.21 6.33
C LEU A 41 7.31 -0.10 5.70
N ALA A 42 7.98 -1.21 5.98
CA ALA A 42 7.57 -2.53 5.48
C ALA A 42 6.17 -2.90 5.98
N HIS A 43 5.85 -2.61 7.25
CA HIS A 43 4.51 -2.80 7.81
C HIS A 43 3.47 -1.92 7.12
N ALA A 44 3.74 -0.62 6.97
CA ALA A 44 2.81 0.29 6.30
C ALA A 44 2.53 -0.14 4.85
N LEU A 45 3.55 -0.56 4.11
CA LEU A 45 3.38 -1.07 2.75
C LEU A 45 2.59 -2.39 2.71
N HIS A 46 2.83 -3.28 3.69
CA HIS A 46 2.06 -4.52 3.81
C HIS A 46 0.58 -4.22 3.99
N ASP A 47 0.22 -3.32 4.91
CA ASP A 47 -1.17 -2.94 5.19
C ASP A 47 -1.85 -2.30 3.97
N VAL A 48 -1.13 -1.47 3.21
CA VAL A 48 -1.66 -0.85 1.98
C VAL A 48 -1.94 -1.90 0.89
N LEU A 49 -1.10 -2.92 0.80
CA LEU A 49 -1.24 -3.99 -0.20
C LEU A 49 -2.26 -5.06 0.19
N GLN A 50 -2.74 -5.08 1.44
CA GLN A 50 -3.82 -5.98 1.82
C GLN A 50 -5.09 -5.63 1.02
N PRO A 51 -5.80 -6.64 0.48
CA PRO A 51 -7.09 -6.42 -0.15
C PRO A 51 -8.00 -5.72 0.85
N ARG A 52 -8.36 -4.46 0.60
CA ARG A 52 -9.42 -3.82 1.36
C ARG A 52 -10.65 -4.67 1.10
N ILE A 53 -11.13 -5.37 2.12
CA ILE A 53 -12.42 -6.05 2.07
C ILE A 53 -13.44 -4.94 1.84
N SER A 54 -13.74 -4.71 0.57
CA SER A 54 -14.82 -3.85 0.14
C SER A 54 -16.03 -4.62 0.59
N SER A 55 -16.67 -4.15 1.67
CA SER A 55 -17.92 -4.71 2.20
C SER A 55 -18.81 -5.06 1.00
N PRO A 56 -19.40 -6.27 0.96
CA PRO A 56 -20.02 -6.78 -0.24
C PRO A 56 -21.04 -5.77 -0.77
N ALA A 57 -21.07 -5.59 -2.09
CA ALA A 57 -22.07 -4.85 -2.87
C ALA A 57 -23.47 -5.50 -2.76
N LYS A 58 -23.93 -5.77 -1.54
CA LYS A 58 -25.23 -6.31 -1.15
C LYS A 58 -25.89 -5.43 -0.08
N ALA A 59 -25.69 -4.12 -0.14
CA ALA A 59 -26.74 -3.22 0.31
C ALA A 59 -27.94 -3.42 -0.63
N ARG A 60 -28.79 -4.40 -0.32
CA ARG A 60 -30.09 -4.60 -1.00
C ARG A 60 -30.86 -3.30 -0.83
N ILE A 61 -31.10 -2.57 -1.92
CA ILE A 61 -32.09 -1.49 -1.94
C ILE A 61 -33.44 -2.15 -1.62
N MET A 62 -33.90 -2.01 -0.38
CA MET A 62 -35.29 -2.35 -0.04
C MET A 62 -36.17 -1.27 -0.65
N ARG A 63 -36.87 -1.59 -1.75
CA ARG A 63 -38.00 -0.79 -2.20
C ARG A 63 -39.16 -1.07 -1.25
N TYR A 64 -39.50 -0.11 -0.42
CA TYR A 64 -40.77 -0.11 0.28
C TYR A 64 -41.89 0.09 -0.76
N PRO A 65 -42.90 -0.78 -0.84
CA PRO A 65 -44.06 -0.49 -1.66
C PRO A 65 -44.73 0.77 -1.11
N LEU A 66 -44.97 1.76 -1.98
CA LEU A 66 -45.86 2.86 -1.67
C LEU A 66 -47.24 2.25 -1.43
N GLU A 67 -47.78 2.41 -0.23
CA GLU A 67 -49.18 2.10 0.04
C GLU A 67 -50.02 2.91 -0.95
N SER A 68 -50.65 2.21 -1.90
CA SER A 68 -51.66 2.78 -2.77
C SER A 68 -52.86 3.14 -1.89
N THR A 69 -52.92 4.41 -1.50
CA THR A 69 -54.11 5.01 -0.87
C THR A 69 -55.23 4.92 -1.91
N HIS A 70 -56.13 3.96 -1.72
CA HIS A 70 -57.40 3.90 -2.44
C HIS A 70 -58.27 5.07 -1.96
N GLU A 71 -58.94 5.68 -2.94
CA GLU A 71 -59.97 6.73 -2.83
C GLU A 71 -61.02 6.48 -1.75
#